data_AF-A0AAV4H0T8-F1
#
_entry.id   AF-A0AAV4H0T8-F1
#
_cell.length_a   1.000
_cell.length_b   1.000
_cell.length_c   1.000
_cell.angle_alpha   90.00
_cell.angle_beta   90.00
_cell.angle_gamma   90.00
#
_symmetry.space_group_name_H-M   'P 1'
#
loop_
_entity.id
_entity.type
_entity.pdbx_description
1 polymer ?
#
loop_
_entity_poly.entity_id
_entity_poly.type
_entity_poly.pdbx_seq_one_letter_code
_entity_poly.pdbx_strand_id
1 'polypeptide(L)'
;MIKAHELNFDNGEYVFFNIDLFSSKNASEQPWYRADDTAERNAQARKAYEALMTVTLRKPTSDEYRAFSDQVKDRALAMFPNFTYGEDEVNSFVGAFHDAVLLYALALNETLAANGSISDGAAITRRMWNRTFEGITGNVSIDTNGDRNADYSLLDLNPVTNKFEVVANYFGNKRQYEPVEGKSIHWAGGRTEPPPDTPKCGFDGSKCPPDGDLFFFCLSIFLNKLVFLTNDKKNRLNCSRKVVVVVVVVVVVIVVVVEVVVVVVVVVIVVVLVLICSSSSRRRSSSSSSSSSSCSCPSCSSSNSRSGSSSSSSSNRSMSLNNRGFFFGFTEPFPEYGIVIIVLGSVLLIVLIAVFFIYR
;
A
#
# COMPACT_ATOMS: atom_id res chain seq x y z
N MET A 1 -9.07 -3.23 5.94
CA MET A 1 -8.63 -4.58 6.33
C MET A 1 -9.38 -5.71 5.62
N ILE A 2 -10.70 -5.90 5.75
CA ILE A 2 -11.43 -7.01 5.07
C ILE A 2 -11.03 -7.16 3.59
N LYS A 3 -11.04 -6.06 2.82
CA LYS A 3 -10.64 -6.09 1.40
C LYS A 3 -9.16 -6.42 1.14
N ALA A 4 -8.27 -6.12 2.09
CA ALA A 4 -6.86 -6.50 2.01
C ALA A 4 -6.69 -8.02 2.18
N HIS A 5 -7.46 -8.63 3.09
CA HIS A 5 -7.49 -10.09 3.26
C HIS A 5 -8.11 -10.82 2.05
N GLU A 6 -9.17 -10.29 1.45
CA GLU A 6 -9.69 -10.79 0.16
C GLU A 6 -8.67 -10.75 -0.98
N LEU A 7 -7.67 -9.86 -0.90
CA LEU A 7 -6.57 -9.72 -1.84
C LEU A 7 -5.28 -10.41 -1.37
N ASN A 8 -5.33 -11.17 -0.27
CA ASN A 8 -4.19 -11.87 0.34
C ASN A 8 -3.01 -10.94 0.72
N PHE A 9 -3.29 -9.69 1.13
CA PHE A 9 -2.29 -8.73 1.59
C PHE A 9 -1.97 -8.83 3.09
N ASP A 10 -2.63 -9.73 3.84
CA ASP A 10 -2.23 -10.14 5.20
C ASP A 10 -1.32 -11.39 5.20
N ASN A 11 -0.72 -11.70 4.05
CA ASN A 11 0.24 -12.81 3.87
C ASN A 11 1.60 -12.60 4.54
N GLY A 12 1.85 -11.43 5.14
CA GLY A 12 3.13 -11.06 5.76
C GLY A 12 4.10 -10.28 4.87
N GLU A 13 3.74 -9.97 3.63
CA GLU A 13 4.54 -9.08 2.77
C GLU A 13 4.19 -7.60 2.96
N TYR A 14 3.07 -7.30 3.62
CA TYR A 14 2.58 -5.95 3.88
C TYR A 14 2.34 -5.73 5.37
N VAL A 15 2.48 -4.47 5.79
CA VAL A 15 2.05 -3.98 7.10
C VAL A 15 1.19 -2.75 6.87
N PHE A 16 0.05 -2.70 7.54
CA PHE A 16 -0.86 -1.58 7.50
C PHE A 16 -0.71 -0.79 8.79
N PHE A 17 -0.70 0.54 8.68
CA PHE A 17 -0.80 1.44 9.82
C PHE A 17 -2.07 2.27 9.68
N ASN A 18 -2.91 2.29 10.72
CA ASN A 18 -3.94 3.31 10.87
C ASN A 18 -3.56 4.27 12.01
N ILE A 19 -3.97 5.52 11.88
CA ILE A 19 -3.81 6.55 12.91
C ILE A 19 -5.17 6.73 13.56
N ASP A 20 -5.26 6.50 14.87
CA ASP A 20 -6.48 6.66 15.64
C ASP A 20 -6.21 7.53 16.87
N LEU A 21 -6.59 8.81 16.77
CA LEU A 21 -6.36 9.81 17.82
C LEU A 21 -7.58 10.01 18.73
N PHE A 22 -8.70 9.33 18.46
CA PHE A 22 -10.00 9.69 19.02
C PHE A 22 -10.76 8.55 19.69
N SER A 23 -10.51 7.29 19.30
CA SER A 23 -11.27 6.15 19.80
C SER A 23 -11.20 5.99 21.32
N SER A 24 -12.30 5.49 21.85
CA SER A 24 -12.38 4.99 23.22
C SER A 24 -11.39 3.86 23.44
N LYS A 25 -11.07 3.59 24.71
CA LYS A 25 -10.27 2.42 25.09
C LYS A 25 -10.88 1.12 24.56
N ASN A 26 -12.20 0.98 24.69
CA ASN A 26 -12.94 -0.22 24.30
C ASN A 26 -13.03 -0.40 22.78
N ALA A 27 -13.21 0.69 22.03
CA ALA A 27 -13.16 0.67 20.56
C ALA A 27 -11.75 0.34 20.05
N SER A 28 -10.72 0.82 20.75
CA SER A 28 -9.30 0.57 20.43
C SER A 28 -8.84 -0.84 20.81
N GLU A 29 -9.50 -1.51 21.76
CA GLU A 29 -9.11 -2.85 22.23
C GLU A 29 -9.54 -3.96 21.27
N GLN A 30 -10.72 -3.84 20.63
CA GLN A 30 -11.22 -4.80 19.63
C GLN A 30 -11.72 -4.10 18.35
N PRO A 31 -10.86 -3.35 17.64
CA PRO A 31 -11.27 -2.51 16.51
C PRO A 31 -11.77 -3.32 15.31
N TRP A 32 -11.47 -4.62 15.27
CA TRP A 32 -11.93 -5.59 14.28
C TRP A 32 -13.35 -6.15 14.53
N TYR A 33 -13.91 -6.01 15.74
CA TYR A 33 -15.18 -6.64 16.14
C TYR A 33 -16.39 -5.73 15.95
N ARG A 34 -17.48 -6.25 15.36
CA ARG A 34 -18.78 -5.57 15.20
C ARG A 34 -19.90 -6.50 15.66
N ALA A 35 -20.68 -6.07 16.65
CA ALA A 35 -21.74 -6.87 17.27
C ALA A 35 -22.97 -7.06 16.36
N ASP A 36 -23.11 -6.21 15.34
CA ASP A 36 -24.15 -6.23 14.31
C ASP A 36 -23.75 -7.00 13.02
N ASP A 37 -22.53 -7.55 12.97
CA ASP A 37 -21.98 -8.27 11.81
C ASP A 37 -21.81 -9.78 12.08
N THR A 38 -21.65 -10.59 11.04
CA THR A 38 -21.63 -12.06 11.19
C THR A 38 -20.35 -12.57 11.87
N ALA A 39 -20.41 -13.76 12.47
CA ALA A 39 -19.26 -14.38 13.14
C ALA A 39 -18.10 -14.65 12.15
N GLU A 40 -18.42 -15.06 10.92
CA GLU A 40 -17.46 -15.33 9.85
C GLU A 40 -16.75 -14.04 9.41
N ARG A 41 -17.51 -12.95 9.27
CA ARG A 41 -16.98 -11.65 8.86
C ARG A 41 -16.13 -11.01 9.96
N ASN A 42 -16.54 -11.17 11.22
CA ASN A 42 -15.71 -10.82 12.37
C ASN A 42 -14.41 -11.65 12.43
N ALA A 43 -14.46 -12.95 12.14
CA ALA A 43 -13.26 -13.80 12.09
C ALA A 43 -12.32 -13.41 10.93
N GLN A 44 -12.88 -13.09 9.76
CA GLN A 44 -12.14 -12.56 8.60
C GLN A 44 -11.49 -11.20 8.92
N ALA A 45 -12.24 -10.30 9.58
CA ALA A 45 -11.71 -9.02 10.03
C ALA A 45 -10.57 -9.23 11.04
N ARG A 46 -10.77 -10.03 12.10
CA ARG A 46 -9.74 -10.37 13.08
C ARG A 46 -8.46 -10.90 12.43
N LYS A 47 -8.58 -11.80 11.44
CA LYS A 47 -7.43 -12.33 10.68
C LYS A 47 -6.73 -11.22 9.89
N ALA A 48 -7.48 -10.40 9.16
CA ALA A 48 -6.94 -9.27 8.42
C ALA A 48 -6.20 -8.24 9.30
N TYR A 49 -6.62 -8.08 10.56
CA TYR A 49 -6.01 -7.16 11.52
C TYR A 49 -4.69 -7.67 12.12
N GLU A 50 -4.28 -8.93 11.89
CA GLU A 50 -2.91 -9.40 12.22
C GLU A 50 -1.82 -8.68 11.39
N ALA A 51 -2.20 -8.01 10.30
CA ALA A 51 -1.32 -7.17 9.50
C ALA A 51 -1.50 -5.66 9.78
N LEU A 52 -2.31 -5.27 10.78
CA LEU A 52 -2.61 -3.87 11.11
C LEU A 52 -2.02 -3.48 12.48
N MET A 53 -1.29 -2.38 12.51
CA MET A 53 -0.89 -1.70 13.75
C MET A 53 -1.56 -0.34 13.84
N THR A 54 -1.99 0.04 15.04
CA THR A 54 -2.67 1.32 15.28
C THR A 54 -1.74 2.28 16.02
N VAL A 55 -1.57 3.49 15.49
CA VAL A 55 -0.86 4.58 16.16
C VAL A 55 -1.87 5.47 16.87
N THR A 56 -1.77 5.61 18.19
CA THR A 56 -2.67 6.41 19.01
C THR A 56 -1.92 7.49 19.80
N LEU A 57 -2.64 8.51 20.28
CA LEU A 57 -2.10 9.39 21.33
C LEU A 57 -1.90 8.60 22.62
N ARG A 58 -0.71 8.71 23.21
CA ARG A 58 -0.42 8.05 24.49
C ARG A 58 -1.34 8.59 25.59
N LYS A 59 -2.09 7.70 26.25
CA LYS A 59 -2.82 8.01 27.48
C LYS A 59 -1.95 7.63 28.70
N PRO A 60 -1.90 8.44 29.77
CA PRO A 60 -1.23 8.03 31.01
C PRO A 60 -1.96 6.87 31.67
N THR A 61 -1.21 5.97 32.29
CA THR A 61 -1.73 4.81 33.04
C THR A 61 -1.70 5.02 34.55
N SER A 62 -1.52 6.25 35.01
CA SER A 62 -1.40 6.58 36.44
C SER A 62 -2.77 6.68 37.13
N ASP A 63 -2.80 6.56 38.46
CA ASP A 63 -4.04 6.65 39.23
C ASP A 63 -4.60 8.08 39.27
N GLU A 64 -3.73 9.09 39.16
CA GLU A 64 -4.11 10.50 39.08
C GLU A 64 -4.90 10.79 37.80
N TYR A 65 -4.47 10.25 36.65
CA TYR A 65 -5.20 10.40 35.39
C TYR A 65 -6.55 9.66 35.42
N ARG A 66 -6.62 8.49 36.05
CA ARG A 66 -7.90 7.77 36.29
C ARG A 66 -8.85 8.63 37.14
N ALA A 67 -8.39 9.11 38.30
CA ALA A 67 -9.18 9.94 39.20
C ALA A 67 -9.62 11.27 38.57
N PHE A 68 -8.79 11.87 37.71
CA PHE A 68 -9.18 13.03 36.89
C PHE A 68 -10.28 12.69 35.89
N SER A 69 -10.11 11.58 35.16
CA SER A 69 -11.10 11.08 34.20
C SER A 69 -12.47 10.86 34.84
N ASP A 70 -12.50 10.22 36.02
CA ASP A 70 -13.73 10.01 36.79
C ASP A 70 -14.37 11.34 37.22
N GLN A 71 -13.59 12.26 37.80
CA GLN A 71 -14.09 13.60 38.17
C GLN A 71 -14.66 14.39 36.98
N VAL A 72 -14.08 14.26 35.79
CA VAL A 72 -14.61 14.92 34.58
C VAL A 72 -15.94 14.29 34.15
N LYS A 73 -16.06 12.96 34.17
CA LYS A 73 -17.32 12.26 33.87
C LYS A 73 -18.43 12.66 34.85
N ASP A 74 -18.14 12.69 36.15
CA ASP A 74 -19.08 13.07 37.20
C ASP A 74 -19.56 14.52 37.04
N ARG A 75 -18.64 15.46 36.80
CA ARG A 75 -18.97 16.87 36.53
C ARG A 75 -19.78 17.02 35.25
N ALA A 76 -19.44 16.29 34.19
CA ALA A 76 -20.18 16.33 32.93
C ALA A 76 -21.63 15.84 33.12
N LEU A 77 -21.83 14.73 33.84
CA LEU A 77 -23.17 14.21 34.17
C LEU A 77 -23.99 15.20 35.02
N ALA A 78 -23.35 15.83 36.01
CA ALA A 78 -24.01 16.81 36.88
C ALA A 78 -24.38 18.13 36.16
N MET A 79 -23.55 18.59 35.22
CA MET A 79 -23.79 19.83 34.45
C MET A 79 -24.68 19.62 33.23
N PHE A 80 -24.64 18.43 32.63
CA PHE A 80 -25.34 18.10 31.39
C PHE A 80 -26.16 16.81 31.58
N PRO A 81 -27.36 16.87 32.21
CA PRO A 81 -28.13 15.68 32.60
C PRO A 81 -28.55 14.75 31.44
N ASN A 82 -28.55 15.27 30.21
CA ASN A 82 -28.86 14.53 28.99
C ASN A 82 -27.62 14.02 28.25
N PHE A 83 -26.43 14.06 28.88
CA PHE A 83 -25.16 13.61 28.32
C PHE A 83 -24.55 12.52 29.19
N THR A 84 -24.21 11.40 28.56
CA THR A 84 -23.48 10.29 29.18
C THR A 84 -22.19 10.06 28.41
N TYR A 85 -21.07 9.91 29.14
CA TYR A 85 -19.75 9.83 28.50
C TYR A 85 -19.53 8.54 27.69
N GLY A 86 -20.24 7.46 28.03
CA GLY A 86 -20.23 6.17 27.31
C GLY A 86 -18.92 5.37 27.36
N GLU A 87 -17.84 5.97 27.88
CA GLU A 87 -16.48 5.43 27.86
C GLU A 87 -15.86 5.40 29.26
N ASP A 88 -14.95 4.44 29.50
CA ASP A 88 -14.27 4.28 30.79
C ASP A 88 -13.31 5.44 31.11
N GLU A 89 -12.65 5.98 30.09
CA GLU A 89 -11.62 7.01 30.20
C GLU A 89 -11.90 8.18 29.27
N VAL A 90 -11.71 9.42 29.74
CA VAL A 90 -11.85 10.61 28.89
C VAL A 90 -10.85 10.62 27.74
N ASN A 91 -11.25 11.24 26.63
CA ASN A 91 -10.41 11.40 25.45
C ASN A 91 -9.16 12.26 25.76
N SER A 92 -8.01 11.94 25.16
CA SER A 92 -6.72 12.59 25.38
C SER A 92 -6.76 14.12 25.22
N PHE A 93 -7.64 14.64 24.35
CA PHE A 93 -7.87 16.08 24.19
C PHE A 93 -8.38 16.77 25.48
N VAL A 94 -9.16 16.07 26.31
CA VAL A 94 -9.70 16.59 27.58
C VAL A 94 -8.58 16.84 28.57
N GLY A 95 -7.65 15.89 28.70
CA GLY A 95 -6.42 16.07 29.49
C GLY A 95 -5.51 17.16 28.90
N ALA A 96 -5.40 17.25 27.57
CA ALA A 96 -4.62 18.31 26.93
C ALA A 96 -5.19 19.72 27.20
N PHE A 97 -6.51 19.90 27.24
CA PHE A 97 -7.12 21.19 27.62
C PHE A 97 -6.92 21.54 29.09
N HIS A 98 -7.00 20.55 30.00
CA HIS A 98 -6.64 20.74 31.41
C HIS A 98 -5.21 21.27 31.55
N ASP A 99 -4.26 20.64 30.86
CA ASP A 99 -2.84 21.00 30.94
C ASP A 99 -2.53 22.32 30.22
N ALA A 100 -3.29 22.70 29.20
CA ALA A 100 -3.20 24.02 28.58
C ALA A 100 -3.60 25.15 29.54
N VAL A 101 -4.62 24.94 30.39
CA VAL A 101 -5.00 25.91 31.44
C VAL A 101 -3.92 26.01 32.52
N LEU A 102 -3.32 24.88 32.91
CA LEU A 102 -2.19 24.86 33.85
C LEU A 102 -0.97 25.61 33.29
N LEU A 103 -0.60 25.36 32.04
CA LEU A 103 0.48 26.05 31.32
C LEU A 103 0.24 27.57 31.26
N TYR A 104 -0.99 27.98 30.93
CA TYR A 104 -1.38 29.39 30.93
C TYR A 104 -1.25 30.01 32.32
N ALA A 105 -1.71 29.32 33.37
CA ALA A 105 -1.61 29.81 34.75
C ALA A 105 -0.15 30.00 35.20
N LEU A 106 0.74 29.07 34.85
CA LEU A 106 2.18 29.17 35.10
C LEU A 106 2.79 30.40 34.41
N ALA A 107 2.57 30.54 33.09
CA ALA A 107 3.10 31.64 32.30
C ALA A 107 2.50 33.02 32.69
N LEU A 108 1.24 33.06 33.11
CA LEU A 108 0.58 34.25 33.64
C LEU A 108 1.17 34.68 34.98
N ASN A 109 1.38 33.73 35.91
CA ASN A 109 2.00 34.00 37.21
C ASN A 109 3.42 34.57 37.06
N GLU A 110 4.23 33.97 36.17
CA GLU A 110 5.57 34.47 35.82
C GLU A 110 5.54 35.85 35.11
N THR A 111 4.47 36.16 34.38
CA THR A 111 4.27 37.48 33.77
C THR A 111 3.94 38.53 34.82
N LEU A 112 3.05 38.22 35.77
CA LEU A 112 2.68 39.09 36.88
C LEU A 112 3.84 39.32 37.86
N ALA A 113 4.62 38.28 38.18
CA ALA A 113 5.82 38.40 39.00
C ALA A 113 6.90 39.32 38.38
N ALA A 114 6.88 39.48 37.05
CA ALA A 114 7.73 40.42 36.31
C ALA A 114 7.08 41.81 36.11
N ASN A 115 6.03 42.15 36.85
CA ASN A 115 5.21 43.36 36.70
C ASN A 115 4.59 43.54 35.30
N GLY A 116 4.37 42.45 34.57
CA GLY A 116 3.69 42.44 33.28
C GLY A 116 2.16 42.51 33.41
N SER A 117 1.48 42.92 32.34
CA SER A 117 0.02 42.97 32.29
C SER A 117 -0.59 41.62 31.90
N ILE A 118 -1.75 41.29 32.49
CA ILE A 118 -2.61 40.17 32.04
C ILE A 118 -3.08 40.33 30.59
N SER A 119 -3.04 41.55 30.04
CA SER A 119 -3.42 41.84 28.64
C SER A 119 -2.28 41.67 27.64
N ASP A 120 -1.03 41.46 28.07
CA ASP A 120 0.09 41.19 27.17
C ASP A 120 0.16 39.70 26.80
N GLY A 121 -0.75 39.30 25.90
CA GLY A 121 -0.81 37.93 25.40
C GLY A 121 0.49 37.46 24.73
N ALA A 122 1.32 38.36 24.20
CA ALA A 122 2.60 38.00 23.60
C ALA A 122 3.67 37.71 24.67
N ALA A 123 3.71 38.47 25.78
CA ALA A 123 4.58 38.18 26.92
C ALA A 123 4.16 36.91 27.67
N ILE A 124 2.86 36.61 27.78
CA ILE A 124 2.37 35.35 28.35
C ILE A 124 2.74 34.19 27.41
N THR A 125 2.42 34.29 26.11
CA THR A 125 2.67 33.21 25.13
C THR A 125 4.15 32.85 25.02
N ARG A 126 5.06 33.84 24.98
CA ARG A 126 6.51 33.57 24.98
C ARG A 126 7.01 32.83 26.22
N ARG A 127 6.30 32.94 27.37
CA ARG A 127 6.60 32.15 28.58
C ARG A 127 5.95 30.77 28.58
N MET A 128 5.01 30.48 27.67
CA MET A 128 4.45 29.13 27.48
C MET A 128 5.36 28.24 26.60
N TRP A 129 6.24 28.83 25.80
CA TRP A 129 7.08 28.13 24.82
C TRP A 129 8.40 27.62 25.43
N ASN A 130 9.04 26.65 24.75
CA ASN A 130 10.34 26.07 25.07
C ASN A 130 10.49 25.66 26.55
N ARG A 131 9.49 24.98 27.10
CA ARG A 131 9.45 24.56 28.50
C ARG A 131 8.81 23.20 28.68
N THR A 132 9.03 22.64 29.86
CA THR A 132 8.47 21.37 30.28
C THR A 132 7.84 21.54 31.66
N PHE A 133 6.68 20.94 31.88
CA PHE A 133 5.94 20.97 33.15
C PHE A 133 5.18 19.66 33.36
N GLU A 134 4.88 19.35 34.62
CA GLU A 134 4.05 18.21 34.98
C GLU A 134 2.57 18.59 34.88
N GLY A 135 1.82 17.88 34.05
CA GLY A 135 0.38 18.00 33.89
C GLY A 135 -0.33 16.67 34.16
N ILE A 136 -1.66 16.66 34.05
CA ILE A 136 -2.46 15.44 34.24
C ILE A 136 -2.21 14.41 33.13
N THR A 137 -1.77 14.86 31.95
CA THR A 137 -1.30 13.97 30.87
C THR A 137 0.16 13.55 31.01
N GLY A 138 0.75 13.71 32.21
CA GLY A 138 2.15 13.42 32.50
C GLY A 138 3.06 14.60 32.18
N ASN A 139 4.30 14.30 31.77
CA ASN A 139 5.29 15.34 31.50
C ASN A 139 5.03 16.04 30.15
N VAL A 140 4.51 17.26 30.19
CA VAL A 140 4.15 18.04 29.00
C VAL A 140 5.32 18.92 28.59
N SER A 141 5.76 18.81 27.33
CA SER A 141 6.81 19.64 26.74
C SER A 141 6.27 20.46 25.58
N ILE A 142 6.53 21.77 25.61
CA ILE A 142 6.26 22.72 24.52
C ILE A 142 7.61 23.11 23.92
N ASP A 143 7.71 23.05 22.59
CA ASP A 143 8.94 23.33 21.87
C ASP A 143 9.18 24.85 21.64
N THR A 144 10.23 25.19 20.90
CA THR A 144 10.59 26.57 20.56
C THR A 144 9.63 27.27 19.59
N ASN A 145 8.76 26.52 18.90
CA ASN A 145 7.73 27.06 18.01
C ASN A 145 6.39 27.27 18.73
N GLY A 146 6.28 26.77 19.97
CA GLY A 146 5.04 26.81 20.75
C GLY A 146 4.17 25.56 20.61
N ASP A 147 4.66 24.54 19.92
CA ASP A 147 3.93 23.30 19.67
C ASP A 147 4.21 22.27 20.77
N ARG A 148 3.20 21.47 21.12
CA ARG A 148 3.37 20.38 22.10
C ARG A 148 4.10 19.21 21.44
N ASN A 149 5.22 18.80 22.04
CA ASN A 149 5.85 17.51 21.76
C ASN A 149 4.88 16.39 22.20
N ALA A 150 4.22 15.75 21.23
CA ALA A 150 3.23 14.72 21.49
C ALA A 150 3.86 13.33 21.64
N ASP A 151 3.38 12.59 22.63
CA ASP A 151 3.73 11.19 22.86
C ASP A 151 2.68 10.27 22.21
N TYR A 152 3.15 9.20 21.58
CA TYR A 152 2.30 8.23 20.87
C TYR A 152 2.51 6.82 21.40
N SER A 153 1.50 5.98 21.22
CA SER A 153 1.56 4.54 21.50
C SER A 153 1.31 3.76 20.21
N LEU A 154 2.07 2.69 20.00
CA LEU A 154 1.86 1.72 18.93
C LEU A 154 1.13 0.52 19.52
N LEU A 155 -0.06 0.23 19.01
CA LEU A 155 -0.88 -0.91 19.38
C LEU A 155 -0.82 -1.98 18.28
N ASP A 156 -0.73 -3.23 18.69
CA ASP A 156 -0.68 -4.41 17.84
C ASP A 156 -1.62 -5.50 18.37
N LEU A 157 -2.09 -6.39 17.48
CA LEU A 157 -3.03 -7.46 17.84
C LEU A 157 -2.29 -8.60 18.55
N ASN A 158 -2.52 -8.75 19.85
CA ASN A 158 -2.05 -9.93 20.58
C ASN A 158 -2.85 -11.17 20.11
N PRO A 159 -2.20 -12.18 19.52
CA PRO A 159 -2.88 -13.33 18.91
C PRO A 159 -3.48 -14.30 19.95
N VAL A 160 -3.10 -14.20 21.23
CA VAL A 160 -3.60 -15.03 22.32
C VAL A 160 -4.87 -14.40 22.92
N THR A 161 -4.83 -13.10 23.22
CA THR A 161 -5.96 -12.38 23.84
C THR A 161 -6.99 -11.90 22.81
N ASN A 162 -6.61 -11.83 21.53
CA ASN A 162 -7.37 -11.21 20.43
C ASN A 162 -7.72 -9.73 20.69
N LYS A 163 -6.86 -9.05 21.46
CA LYS A 163 -6.99 -7.64 21.82
C LYS A 163 -5.81 -6.85 21.27
N PHE A 164 -6.05 -5.60 20.90
CA PHE A 164 -5.01 -4.66 20.56
C PHE A 164 -4.37 -4.14 21.86
N GLU A 165 -3.06 -4.33 21.98
CA GLU A 165 -2.28 -4.03 23.18
C GLU A 165 -1.10 -3.12 22.82
N VAL A 166 -0.70 -2.21 23.72
CA VAL A 166 0.45 -1.33 23.47
C VAL A 166 1.73 -2.16 23.49
N VAL A 167 2.43 -2.19 22.35
CA VAL A 167 3.71 -2.90 22.19
C VAL A 167 4.91 -1.97 22.21
N ALA A 168 4.71 -0.68 21.94
CA ALA A 168 5.76 0.34 22.04
C ALA A 168 5.18 1.74 22.25
N ASN A 169 6.02 2.67 22.70
CA ASN A 169 5.71 4.08 22.79
C ASN A 169 6.75 4.92 22.06
N TYR A 170 6.34 6.08 21.58
CA TYR A 170 7.24 7.12 21.09
C TYR A 170 7.10 8.35 22.00
N PHE A 171 8.23 8.80 22.55
CA PHE A 171 8.30 10.00 23.37
C PHE A 171 8.73 11.20 22.52
N GLY A 172 7.85 12.18 22.35
CA GLY A 172 8.05 13.30 21.44
C GLY A 172 9.20 14.21 21.85
N ASN A 173 9.40 14.41 23.15
CA ASN A 173 10.47 15.23 23.71
C ASN A 173 11.88 14.62 23.50
N LYS A 174 12.02 13.30 23.70
CA LYS A 174 13.26 12.54 23.44
C LYS A 174 13.47 12.22 21.96
N ARG A 175 12.39 12.25 21.17
CA ARG A 175 12.30 11.70 19.80
C ARG A 175 12.68 10.22 19.73
N GLN A 176 12.29 9.46 20.76
CA GLN A 176 12.74 8.10 20.98
C GLN A 176 11.58 7.11 20.95
N TYR A 177 11.75 6.03 20.17
CA TYR A 177 10.93 4.83 20.25
C TYR A 177 11.44 3.95 21.40
N GLU A 178 10.53 3.56 22.29
CA GLU A 178 10.79 2.70 23.45
C GLU A 178 9.79 1.52 23.42
N PRO A 179 10.24 0.27 23.17
CA PRO A 179 9.37 -0.90 23.22
C PRO A 179 8.90 -1.18 24.65
N VAL A 180 7.70 -1.75 24.81
CA VAL A 180 7.17 -2.16 26.11
C VAL A 180 7.79 -3.48 26.54
N GLU A 181 8.30 -3.55 27.76
CA GLU A 181 8.91 -4.77 28.31
C GLU A 181 7.92 -5.94 28.32
N GLY A 182 8.38 -7.12 27.90
CA GLY A 182 7.53 -8.32 27.80
C GLY A 182 6.51 -8.28 26.66
N LYS A 183 6.55 -7.28 25.78
CA LYS A 183 5.75 -7.18 24.55
C LYS A 183 6.64 -7.19 23.30
N SER A 184 6.11 -7.74 22.23
CA SER A 184 6.75 -7.79 20.91
C SER A 184 5.71 -7.50 19.83
N ILE A 185 6.16 -6.91 18.72
CA ILE A 185 5.35 -6.76 17.51
C ILE A 185 5.18 -8.15 16.86
N HIS A 186 3.94 -8.50 16.50
CA HIS A 186 3.60 -9.72 15.77
C HIS A 186 3.55 -9.40 14.27
N TRP A 187 4.42 -10.04 13.49
CA TRP A 187 4.43 -9.85 12.04
C TRP A 187 3.55 -10.91 11.36
N ALA A 188 2.60 -10.44 10.56
CA ALA A 188 1.72 -11.28 9.75
C ALA A 188 2.50 -12.30 8.89
N GLY A 189 1.82 -13.38 8.48
CA GLY A 189 2.45 -14.47 7.73
C GLY A 189 3.39 -15.36 8.57
N GLY A 190 3.41 -15.23 9.90
CA GLY A 190 4.28 -16.02 10.78
C GLY A 190 5.75 -15.60 10.73
N ARG A 191 6.03 -14.34 10.41
CA ARG A 191 7.39 -13.81 10.34
C ARG A 191 7.92 -13.49 11.74
N THR A 192 9.23 -13.65 11.91
CA THR A 192 9.95 -13.17 13.11
C THR A 192 10.38 -11.71 13.00
N GLU A 193 10.45 -11.18 11.78
CA GLU A 193 11.02 -9.87 11.44
C GLU A 193 10.09 -9.09 10.49
N PRO A 194 10.13 -7.74 10.49
CA PRO A 194 9.33 -6.92 9.57
C PRO A 194 9.53 -7.34 8.10
N PRO A 195 8.50 -7.19 7.25
CA PRO A 195 8.72 -7.21 5.81
C PRO A 195 9.58 -6.02 5.38
N PRO A 196 10.37 -6.17 4.30
CA PRO A 196 11.11 -5.05 3.72
C PRO A 196 10.13 -4.01 3.16
N ASP A 197 10.53 -2.74 3.18
CA ASP A 197 9.76 -1.61 2.63
C ASP A 197 9.58 -1.70 1.10
N THR A 198 10.50 -2.38 0.42
CA THR A 198 10.53 -2.57 -1.02
C THR A 198 10.52 -4.07 -1.36
N PRO A 199 9.63 -4.55 -2.26
CA PRO A 199 9.67 -5.92 -2.76
C PRO A 199 11.01 -6.27 -3.41
N LYS A 200 11.40 -7.56 -3.41
CA LYS A 200 12.71 -8.03 -3.92
C LYS A 200 13.00 -7.57 -5.35
N CYS A 201 12.00 -7.55 -6.22
CA CYS A 201 12.13 -7.09 -7.61
C CYS A 201 11.71 -5.63 -7.86
N GLY A 202 11.52 -4.84 -6.81
CA GLY A 202 10.88 -3.52 -6.90
C GLY A 202 9.37 -3.62 -7.09
N PHE A 203 8.67 -2.49 -7.02
CA PHE A 203 7.22 -2.41 -7.18
C PHE A 203 6.75 -2.62 -8.63
N ASP A 204 7.63 -2.41 -9.60
CA ASP A 204 7.40 -2.48 -11.04
C ASP A 204 8.08 -3.70 -11.70
N GLY A 205 8.77 -4.54 -10.92
CA GLY A 205 9.56 -5.67 -11.41
C GLY A 205 10.94 -5.30 -11.98
N SER A 206 11.32 -4.02 -12.01
CA SER A 206 12.56 -3.54 -12.65
C SER A 206 13.87 -4.10 -12.08
N LYS A 207 13.84 -4.67 -10.86
CA LYS A 207 15.01 -5.30 -10.21
C LYS A 207 15.05 -6.83 -10.36
N CYS A 208 14.05 -7.45 -11.00
CA CYS A 208 14.13 -8.85 -11.40
C CYS A 208 15.07 -9.00 -12.60
N PRO A 209 15.76 -10.15 -12.77
CA PRO A 209 16.39 -10.50 -14.04
C PRO A 209 15.33 -10.55 -15.16
N PRO A 210 15.66 -10.16 -16.40
CA PRO A 210 14.73 -10.28 -17.52
C PRO A 210 14.40 -11.76 -17.80
N ASP A 211 13.11 -12.06 -18.01
CA ASP A 211 12.57 -13.44 -18.10
C ASP A 211 13.15 -14.32 -19.23
N GLY A 212 13.96 -13.76 -20.13
CA GLY A 212 14.51 -14.45 -21.31
C GLY A 212 15.79 -15.27 -21.06
N ASP A 213 16.61 -14.91 -20.07
CA ASP A 213 18.01 -15.40 -20.02
C ASP A 213 18.13 -16.89 -19.69
N LEU A 214 17.18 -17.47 -18.93
CA LEU A 214 17.27 -18.88 -18.52
C LEU A 214 17.14 -19.84 -19.71
N PHE A 215 16.36 -19.49 -20.74
CA PHE A 215 16.24 -20.29 -21.96
C PHE A 215 17.54 -20.25 -22.78
N PHE A 216 18.10 -19.05 -23.00
CA PHE A 216 19.36 -18.89 -23.72
C PHE A 216 20.56 -19.51 -22.99
N PHE A 217 20.62 -19.40 -21.65
CA PHE A 217 21.63 -20.11 -20.85
C PHE A 217 21.51 -21.62 -21.00
N CYS A 218 20.32 -22.21 -20.80
CA CYS A 218 20.10 -23.65 -20.97
C CYS A 218 20.44 -24.12 -22.40
N LEU A 219 20.01 -23.37 -23.42
CA LEU A 219 20.31 -23.67 -24.82
C LEU A 219 21.81 -23.62 -25.11
N SER A 220 22.53 -22.61 -24.60
CA SER A 220 23.98 -22.49 -24.77
C SER A 220 24.76 -23.66 -24.13
N ILE A 221 24.33 -24.13 -22.96
CA ILE A 221 24.93 -25.31 -22.29
C ILE A 221 24.66 -26.58 -23.09
N PHE A 222 23.44 -26.73 -23.62
CA PHE A 222 23.05 -27.88 -24.42
C PHE A 222 23.81 -27.95 -25.75
N LEU A 223 23.93 -26.83 -26.46
CA LEU A 223 24.67 -26.71 -27.71
C LEU A 223 26.17 -26.96 -27.52
N ASN A 224 26.78 -26.41 -26.46
CA ASN A 224 28.20 -26.67 -26.15
C ASN A 224 28.48 -28.15 -25.89
N LYS A 225 27.59 -28.88 -25.18
CA LYS A 225 27.71 -30.34 -25.01
C LYS A 225 27.58 -31.09 -26.35
N LEU A 226 26.68 -30.65 -27.23
CA LEU A 226 26.46 -31.26 -28.55
C LEU A 226 27.67 -31.08 -29.49
N VAL A 227 28.33 -29.92 -29.43
CA VAL A 227 29.60 -29.66 -30.13
C VAL A 227 30.73 -30.52 -29.56
N PHE A 228 30.83 -30.69 -28.24
CA PHE A 228 31.82 -31.58 -27.63
C PHE A 228 31.65 -33.05 -28.08
N LEU A 229 30.42 -33.56 -28.06
CA LEU A 229 30.08 -34.93 -28.47
C LEU A 229 30.34 -35.21 -29.96
N THR A 230 30.32 -34.18 -30.82
CA THR A 230 30.63 -34.32 -32.25
C THR A 230 32.12 -34.22 -32.57
N ASN A 231 32.93 -33.61 -31.69
CA ASN A 231 34.38 -33.46 -31.89
C ASN A 231 35.19 -34.70 -31.47
N ASP A 232 34.67 -35.48 -30.50
CA ASP A 232 35.40 -36.62 -29.91
C ASP A 232 35.46 -37.86 -30.83
N LYS A 233 34.54 -38.01 -31.80
CA LYS A 233 34.56 -39.12 -32.77
C LYS A 233 35.47 -38.87 -33.99
N LYS A 234 36.67 -38.33 -33.75
CA LYS A 234 37.73 -38.18 -34.76
C LYS A 234 38.55 -39.47 -34.89
N ASN A 235 37.94 -40.55 -35.40
CA ASN A 235 38.56 -41.59 -36.25
C ASN A 235 37.68 -42.86 -36.38
N ARG A 236 36.85 -42.93 -37.45
CA ARG A 236 36.64 -44.08 -38.37
C ARG A 236 35.34 -43.88 -39.19
N LEU A 237 35.32 -44.48 -40.39
CA LEU A 237 34.22 -44.51 -41.39
C LEU A 237 33.83 -43.18 -42.07
N ASN A 238 34.37 -42.97 -43.27
CA ASN A 238 33.94 -41.92 -44.23
C ASN A 238 32.50 -42.09 -44.77
N CYS A 239 31.82 -43.20 -44.47
CA CYS A 239 30.41 -43.40 -44.84
C CYS A 239 29.45 -42.79 -43.80
N SER A 240 29.64 -43.12 -42.51
CA SER A 240 28.79 -42.60 -41.42
C SER A 240 28.87 -41.08 -41.27
N ARG A 241 30.02 -40.46 -41.56
CA ARG A 241 30.17 -39.00 -41.45
C ARG A 241 29.29 -38.24 -42.45
N LYS A 242 29.08 -38.78 -43.67
CA LYS A 242 28.13 -38.20 -44.65
C LYS A 242 26.68 -38.37 -44.18
N VAL A 243 26.32 -39.54 -43.66
CA VAL A 243 24.98 -39.78 -43.10
C VAL A 243 24.68 -38.85 -41.92
N VAL A 244 25.64 -38.66 -41.00
CA VAL A 244 25.49 -37.72 -39.88
C VAL A 244 25.34 -36.28 -40.36
N VAL A 245 26.15 -35.83 -41.34
CA VAL A 245 25.99 -34.48 -41.92
C VAL A 245 24.61 -34.32 -42.59
N VAL A 246 24.15 -35.32 -43.36
CA VAL A 246 22.81 -35.28 -44.00
C VAL A 246 21.71 -35.27 -42.94
N VAL A 247 21.78 -36.08 -41.89
CA VAL A 247 20.79 -36.09 -40.79
C VAL A 247 20.80 -34.77 -40.03
N VAL A 248 21.97 -34.19 -39.73
CA VAL A 248 22.06 -32.87 -39.09
C VAL A 248 21.49 -31.77 -39.98
N VAL A 249 21.81 -31.76 -41.28
CA VAL A 249 21.23 -30.80 -42.25
C VAL A 249 19.72 -30.97 -42.34
N VAL A 250 19.20 -32.20 -42.42
CA VAL A 250 17.76 -32.47 -42.45
C VAL A 250 17.07 -32.02 -41.16
N VAL A 251 17.66 -32.29 -39.99
CA VAL A 251 17.11 -31.84 -38.69
C VAL A 251 17.14 -30.31 -38.59
N VAL A 252 18.22 -29.64 -39.01
CA VAL A 252 18.31 -28.18 -39.04
C VAL A 252 17.26 -27.59 -39.99
N VAL A 253 17.09 -28.16 -41.19
CA VAL A 253 16.05 -27.74 -42.13
C VAL A 253 14.65 -27.94 -41.54
N ILE A 254 14.38 -29.06 -40.88
CA ILE A 254 13.09 -29.31 -40.21
C ILE A 254 12.85 -28.28 -39.10
N VAL A 255 13.84 -28.00 -38.24
CA VAL A 255 13.72 -27.01 -37.15
C VAL A 255 13.45 -25.61 -37.71
N VAL A 256 14.21 -25.18 -38.72
CA VAL A 256 14.00 -23.87 -39.39
C VAL A 256 12.62 -23.79 -40.05
N VAL A 257 12.17 -24.85 -40.73
CA VAL A 257 10.83 -24.90 -41.34
C VAL A 257 9.73 -24.83 -40.27
N VAL A 258 9.87 -25.55 -39.15
CA VAL A 258 8.91 -25.50 -38.04
C VAL A 258 8.88 -24.11 -37.40
N GLU A 259 10.04 -23.49 -37.16
CA GLU A 259 10.13 -22.14 -36.59
C GLU A 259 9.49 -21.10 -37.51
N VAL A 260 9.79 -21.12 -38.82
CA VAL A 260 9.16 -20.24 -39.81
C VAL A 260 7.64 -20.45 -39.87
N VAL A 261 7.16 -21.70 -39.83
CA VAL A 261 5.72 -21.99 -39.80
C VAL A 261 5.07 -21.44 -38.53
N VAL A 262 5.69 -21.59 -37.36
CA VAL A 262 5.18 -21.03 -36.09
C VAL A 262 5.11 -19.51 -36.16
N VAL A 263 6.15 -18.83 -36.65
CA VAL A 263 6.15 -17.37 -36.84
C VAL A 263 5.04 -16.92 -37.79
N VAL A 264 4.88 -17.58 -38.93
CA VAL A 264 3.80 -17.28 -39.90
C VAL A 264 2.42 -17.47 -39.27
N VAL A 265 2.19 -18.56 -38.53
CA VAL A 265 0.92 -18.81 -37.83
C VAL A 265 0.63 -17.73 -36.79
N VAL A 266 1.62 -17.33 -35.98
CA VAL A 266 1.46 -16.24 -34.99
C VAL A 266 1.12 -14.92 -35.67
N VAL A 267 1.82 -14.55 -36.75
CA VAL A 267 1.52 -13.33 -37.52
C VAL A 267 0.10 -13.36 -38.10
N VAL A 268 -0.34 -14.49 -38.68
CA VAL A 268 -1.70 -14.65 -39.19
C VAL A 268 -2.74 -14.50 -38.08
N ILE A 269 -2.52 -15.10 -36.91
CA ILE A 269 -3.41 -14.96 -35.75
C ILE A 269 -3.52 -13.49 -35.31
N VAL A 270 -2.39 -12.77 -35.20
CA VAL A 270 -2.36 -11.35 -34.82
C VAL A 270 -3.12 -10.50 -35.85
N VAL A 271 -2.90 -10.71 -37.16
CA VAL A 271 -3.62 -10.00 -38.23
C VAL A 271 -5.13 -10.27 -38.16
N VAL A 272 -5.55 -11.51 -37.96
CA VAL A 272 -6.97 -11.88 -37.82
C VAL A 272 -7.60 -11.21 -36.60
N LEU A 273 -6.92 -11.18 -35.45
CA LEU A 273 -7.40 -10.49 -34.24
C LEU A 273 -7.57 -8.98 -34.47
N VAL A 274 -6.60 -8.32 -35.11
CA VAL A 274 -6.68 -6.89 -35.47
C VAL A 274 -7.86 -6.60 -36.40
N LEU A 275 -8.14 -7.46 -37.38
CA LEU A 275 -9.28 -7.33 -38.30
C LEU A 275 -10.62 -7.53 -37.58
N ILE A 276 -10.72 -8.48 -36.63
CA ILE A 276 -11.92 -8.71 -35.81
C ILE A 276 -12.20 -7.52 -34.88
N CYS A 277 -11.18 -6.98 -34.22
CA CYS A 277 -11.29 -5.78 -33.40
C CYS A 277 -11.73 -4.56 -34.23
N SER A 278 -11.15 -4.38 -35.43
CA SER A 278 -11.52 -3.29 -36.35
C SER A 278 -12.97 -3.38 -36.85
N SER A 279 -13.47 -4.60 -37.07
CA SER A 279 -14.84 -4.88 -37.52
C SER A 279 -15.88 -4.59 -36.42
N SER A 280 -15.52 -4.91 -35.17
CA SER A 280 -16.40 -4.75 -34.00
C SER A 280 -16.70 -3.28 -33.69
N SER A 281 -15.73 -2.39 -33.95
CA SER A 281 -15.87 -0.94 -33.75
C SER A 281 -16.85 -0.27 -34.72
N ARG A 282 -17.15 -0.86 -35.90
CA ARG A 282 -18.10 -0.31 -36.88
C ARG A 282 -19.57 -0.67 -36.62
N ARG A 283 -19.88 -1.58 -35.69
CA ARG A 283 -21.27 -2.03 -35.41
C ARG A 283 -21.94 -1.39 -34.19
N ARG A 284 -21.27 -0.47 -33.45
CA ARG A 284 -21.78 0.10 -32.19
C ARG A 284 -22.43 1.49 -32.29
N SER A 285 -22.58 2.05 -33.49
CA SER A 285 -23.09 3.42 -33.70
C SER A 285 -24.60 3.52 -34.01
N SER A 286 -25.39 2.46 -33.80
CA SER A 286 -26.84 2.50 -34.12
C SER A 286 -27.70 1.52 -33.30
N SER A 287 -28.00 1.86 -32.03
CA SER A 287 -29.32 1.64 -31.38
C SER A 287 -29.23 1.78 -29.85
N SER A 288 -29.88 2.79 -29.27
CA SER A 288 -30.27 2.78 -27.85
C SER A 288 -31.51 3.66 -27.64
N SER A 289 -32.68 3.02 -27.61
CA SER A 289 -33.97 3.64 -27.32
C SER A 289 -34.77 2.71 -26.40
N SER A 290 -34.98 3.10 -25.14
CA SER A 290 -35.83 2.37 -24.20
C SER A 290 -36.43 3.31 -23.15
N SER A 291 -37.60 3.84 -23.50
CA SER A 291 -38.80 3.94 -22.65
C SER A 291 -38.64 3.89 -21.12
N SER A 292 -39.06 4.96 -20.45
CA SER A 292 -39.36 5.03 -19.01
C SER A 292 -40.85 5.27 -18.78
N SER A 293 -41.50 4.47 -17.95
CA SER A 293 -42.92 4.60 -17.58
C SER A 293 -43.11 5.31 -16.23
N SER A 294 -44.09 6.22 -16.23
CA SER A 294 -44.75 6.96 -15.13
C SER A 294 -45.14 6.11 -13.90
N CYS A 295 -45.41 6.60 -12.68
CA CYS A 295 -45.52 7.95 -12.07
C CYS A 295 -44.74 7.94 -10.70
N SER A 296 -44.78 8.87 -9.72
CA SER A 296 -45.70 9.97 -9.33
C SER A 296 -44.97 11.13 -8.60
N CYS A 297 -45.75 12.10 -8.10
CA CYS A 297 -45.42 13.20 -7.16
C CYS A 297 -46.55 13.27 -6.09
N PRO A 298 -46.59 14.13 -5.03
CA PRO A 298 -45.91 15.44 -4.81
C PRO A 298 -45.29 15.59 -3.38
N SER A 299 -44.79 16.73 -2.84
CA SER A 299 -44.97 18.18 -3.13
C SER A 299 -43.80 19.04 -2.59
N CYS A 300 -43.59 20.24 -3.16
CA CYS A 300 -43.22 21.55 -2.55
C CYS A 300 -42.13 21.68 -1.43
N SER A 301 -41.29 22.73 -1.34
CA SER A 301 -40.98 23.88 -2.21
C SER A 301 -39.70 24.62 -1.74
N SER A 302 -39.03 25.28 -2.68
CA SER A 302 -38.05 26.39 -2.63
C SER A 302 -37.93 27.21 -1.31
N SER A 303 -36.75 27.68 -0.88
CA SER A 303 -35.91 28.75 -1.51
C SER A 303 -34.65 28.97 -0.64
N ASN A 304 -33.43 29.36 -1.07
CA ASN A 304 -32.84 30.15 -2.19
C ASN A 304 -32.43 31.61 -1.80
N SER A 305 -31.13 31.86 -1.57
CA SER A 305 -30.34 33.12 -1.69
C SER A 305 -28.88 32.83 -1.26
N ARG A 306 -27.83 32.99 -2.09
CA ARG A 306 -27.09 34.24 -2.45
C ARG A 306 -26.53 34.99 -1.22
N SER A 307 -25.27 35.43 -1.13
CA SER A 307 -24.15 35.54 -2.09
C SER A 307 -22.86 36.04 -1.38
N GLY A 308 -21.65 35.87 -1.95
CA GLY A 308 -20.47 36.65 -1.51
C GLY A 308 -19.10 35.99 -1.75
N SER A 309 -18.25 36.61 -2.58
CA SER A 309 -16.95 36.07 -3.03
C SER A 309 -15.77 36.50 -2.16
N SER A 310 -14.77 35.63 -2.01
CA SER A 310 -13.34 36.01 -2.12
C SER A 310 -12.48 34.78 -2.44
N SER A 311 -11.31 34.99 -3.01
CA SER A 311 -10.56 33.95 -3.75
C SER A 311 -9.18 33.69 -3.15
N SER A 312 -8.81 32.41 -3.08
CA SER A 312 -7.41 31.97 -2.93
C SER A 312 -7.24 30.62 -3.62
N SER A 313 -6.21 30.51 -4.47
CA SER A 313 -6.03 29.40 -5.40
C SER A 313 -5.29 28.23 -4.73
N SER A 314 -5.82 27.01 -4.86
CA SER A 314 -5.06 25.77 -4.68
C SER A 314 -5.72 24.62 -5.46
N SER A 315 -4.91 23.85 -6.18
CA SER A 315 -5.36 22.98 -7.26
C SER A 315 -5.79 21.59 -6.78
N ASN A 316 -7.09 21.38 -6.55
CA ASN A 316 -7.65 20.04 -6.34
C ASN A 316 -7.99 19.35 -7.67
N ARG A 317 -7.31 18.25 -7.99
CA ARG A 317 -7.77 17.27 -9.00
C ARG A 317 -8.61 16.20 -8.30
N SER A 318 -9.93 16.29 -8.43
CA SER A 318 -10.82 15.18 -8.13
C SER A 318 -10.83 14.18 -9.30
N MET A 319 -10.38 12.94 -9.05
CA MET A 319 -10.59 11.85 -10.00
C MET A 319 -11.95 11.21 -9.78
N SER A 320 -12.80 11.29 -10.80
CA SER A 320 -14.09 10.60 -10.85
C SER A 320 -13.86 9.08 -10.96
N LEU A 321 -14.38 8.34 -9.98
CA LEU A 321 -14.46 6.87 -10.01
C LEU A 321 -15.49 6.44 -11.06
N ASN A 322 -15.04 6.29 -12.31
CA ASN A 322 -15.86 5.73 -13.38
C ASN A 322 -15.63 4.22 -13.44
N ASN A 323 -16.63 3.45 -13.01
CA ASN A 323 -16.59 2.01 -12.89
C ASN A 323 -16.42 1.34 -14.28
N ARG A 324 -15.23 0.84 -14.58
CA ARG A 324 -14.94 0.04 -15.79
C ARG A 324 -14.16 -1.21 -15.42
N GLY A 325 -14.71 -2.36 -15.81
CA GLY A 325 -14.11 -3.66 -15.52
C GLY A 325 -12.77 -3.87 -16.20
N PHE A 326 -11.97 -4.73 -15.59
CA PHE A 326 -10.68 -5.22 -16.08
C PHE A 326 -10.78 -5.69 -17.54
N PHE A 327 -10.08 -4.99 -18.43
CA PHE A 327 -9.69 -5.49 -19.74
C PHE A 327 -8.22 -5.11 -19.94
N PHE A 328 -7.35 -6.10 -20.18
CA PHE A 328 -5.95 -5.86 -20.47
C PHE A 328 -5.81 -5.10 -21.79
N GLY A 329 -5.55 -3.80 -21.71
CA GLY A 329 -5.20 -2.97 -22.85
C GLY A 329 -3.70 -3.01 -23.10
N PHE A 330 -3.23 -3.94 -23.95
CA PHE A 330 -1.96 -3.76 -24.64
C PHE A 330 -2.12 -2.62 -25.65
N THR A 331 -1.74 -1.40 -25.27
CA THR A 331 -1.77 -0.23 -26.15
C THR A 331 -0.41 0.46 -26.23
N GLU A 332 0.62 -0.31 -26.58
CA GLU A 332 1.76 0.22 -27.33
C GLU A 332 1.99 -0.67 -28.57
N PRO A 333 2.23 -0.10 -29.75
CA PRO A 333 2.55 -0.88 -30.93
C PRO A 333 3.96 -1.48 -30.79
N PHE A 334 4.07 -2.80 -30.87
CA PHE A 334 5.38 -3.47 -30.98
C PHE A 334 6.16 -2.84 -32.15
N PRO A 335 7.41 -2.39 -31.95
CA PRO A 335 8.18 -1.75 -33.00
C PRO A 335 8.48 -2.79 -34.09
N GLU A 336 8.01 -2.53 -35.31
CA GLU A 336 8.12 -3.45 -36.47
C GLU A 336 9.57 -3.92 -36.72
N TYR A 337 10.54 -3.07 -36.34
CA TYR A 337 11.98 -3.35 -36.35
C TYR A 337 12.39 -4.61 -35.56
N GLY A 338 11.71 -4.97 -34.46
CA GLY A 338 12.07 -6.12 -33.65
C GLY A 338 11.95 -7.44 -34.41
N ILE A 339 10.87 -7.60 -35.18
CA ILE A 339 10.65 -8.77 -36.05
C ILE A 339 11.66 -8.79 -37.19
N VAL A 340 11.93 -7.64 -37.80
CA VAL A 340 12.91 -7.50 -38.89
C VAL A 340 14.33 -7.89 -38.43
N ILE A 341 14.74 -7.49 -37.22
CA ILE A 341 16.05 -7.85 -36.65
C ILE A 341 16.16 -9.36 -36.40
N ILE A 342 15.12 -9.99 -35.84
CA ILE A 342 15.11 -11.44 -35.58
C ILE A 342 15.16 -12.24 -36.90
N VAL A 343 14.41 -11.82 -37.92
CA VAL A 343 14.40 -12.49 -39.23
C VAL A 343 15.71 -12.29 -39.99
N LEU A 344 16.29 -11.07 -39.99
CA LEU A 344 17.60 -10.83 -40.62
C LEU A 344 18.73 -11.56 -39.89
N GLY A 345 18.69 -11.60 -38.55
CA GLY A 345 19.67 -12.31 -37.73
C GLY A 345 19.67 -13.81 -37.96
N SER A 346 18.50 -14.44 -38.02
CA SER A 346 18.37 -15.88 -38.30
C SER A 346 18.78 -16.23 -39.73
N VAL A 347 18.41 -15.42 -40.73
CA VAL A 347 18.87 -15.61 -42.13
C VAL A 347 20.39 -15.47 -42.24
N LEU A 348 21.00 -14.46 -41.59
CA LEU A 348 22.46 -14.29 -41.59
C LEU A 348 23.17 -15.48 -40.94
N LEU A 349 22.65 -15.99 -39.82
CA LEU A 349 23.20 -17.15 -39.13
C LEU A 349 23.13 -18.41 -40.00
N ILE A 350 22.01 -18.65 -40.69
CA ILE A 350 21.84 -19.77 -41.64
C ILE A 350 22.83 -19.65 -42.81
N VAL A 351 23.03 -18.46 -43.37
CA VAL A 351 24.01 -18.22 -44.44
C VAL A 351 25.44 -18.48 -43.95
N LEU A 352 25.81 -18.00 -42.76
CA LEU A 352 27.14 -18.23 -42.18
C LEU A 352 27.40 -19.73 -41.92
N ILE A 353 26.40 -20.45 -41.40
CA ILE A 353 26.49 -21.92 -41.20
C ILE A 353 26.63 -22.64 -42.56
N ALA A 354 25.83 -22.27 -43.56
CA ALA A 354 25.92 -22.86 -44.90
C ALA A 354 27.29 -22.63 -45.55
N VAL A 355 27.81 -21.39 -45.51
CA VAL A 355 29.14 -21.06 -46.04
C VAL A 355 30.25 -21.84 -45.31
N PHE A 356 30.17 -21.98 -43.99
CA PHE A 356 31.14 -22.75 -43.20
C PHE A 356 31.19 -24.24 -43.56
N PHE A 357 30.05 -24.84 -43.96
CA PHE A 357 29.99 -26.24 -44.40
C PHE A 357 30.26 -26.45 -45.90
N ILE A 358 30.16 -25.41 -46.73
CA ILE A 358 30.48 -25.49 -48.17
C ILE A 358 32.00 -25.31 -48.42
N TYR A 359 32.69 -24.51 -47.59
CA TYR A 359 34.11 -24.18 -47.75
C TYR A 359 35.07 -25.03 -46.88
N ARG A 360 34.65 -26.22 -46.42
CA ARG A 360 35.44 -27.10 -45.53
C ARG A 360 35.31 -28.59 -45.85
#